data_AF-A0A7X6ZGE9-F1
#
_entry.id   AF-A0A7X6ZGE9-F1
#
_cell.length_a   1.000
_cell.length_b   1.000
_cell.length_c   1.000
_cell.angle_alpha   90.00
_cell.angle_beta   90.00
_cell.angle_gamma   90.00
#
_symmetry.space_group_name_H-M   'P 1'
#
loop_
_entity.id
_entity.type
_entity.pdbx_description
1 polymer ?
#
loop_
_entity_poly.entity_id
_entity_poly.type
_entity_poly.pdbx_seq_one_letter_code
_entity_poly.pdbx_strand_id
1 'polypeptide(L)'
;MKKNNAGMALVTVVCFVFILAVLASGLILEIGTHARIAQKQVELEQALFIAEAGMERIVANVSIGSLVPAVISSDFGAGSYHTAIMYDGDTTNSVYGSITINPNDDANNRFYLLDPNGFFISHEDLGPNQENIPIRQVLYICIRPGGTGDQLGLVVNGQWYPIQNPKMYTFSGVNMFAQVYKTKSDKKWKVYITGSHIDINDGSTEISDFNRYRIFSIGRVKNTKRTLMIEGLHRQSWARYALWYNTDPNGCWFKSGETFYGPVHANCPIQFEGDPQFFALFTTSQNALGSNTNNVKFHEGFATGVEEGKVVSVNFTNLKNRATHILDDDASKLRVKINETNVHIATWGTISQTTTNITTNKPSYFGSATIKTNITTTSYYAWKTNQTLNVDQDTTLYANTKECFVEGTLNGRLTIVGHEDIVIDNHLTYTVHPTNNSKSALGLVANKNVRIATNAPNNLNIFAHIMATGNITPNNHTVDGKFVVDQYDKGSGKGDLTVYGGIVQDSRGPVGTFNSSTGKISTGYDKHYTFDLRFTEKPPPNYPAVTDQFQWMSWRDITFHE
;
A
#
# COMPACT_ATOMS: atom_id res chain seq x y z
N MET A 1 43.05 53.13 75.13
CA MET A 1 42.98 51.83 74.43
C MET A 1 42.49 52.05 73.00
N LYS A 2 43.39 52.18 72.00
CA LYS A 2 42.99 52.14 70.58
C LYS A 2 42.87 50.65 70.19
N LYS A 3 41.63 50.16 70.02
CA LYS A 3 41.39 48.79 69.54
C LYS A 3 41.96 48.66 68.13
N ASN A 4 42.77 47.63 67.92
CA ASN A 4 43.49 47.37 66.68
C ASN A 4 42.52 46.76 65.64
N ASN A 5 41.69 47.60 65.01
CA ASN A 5 40.64 47.19 64.07
C ASN A 5 41.17 46.66 62.72
N ALA A 6 42.46 46.84 62.43
CA ALA A 6 43.10 46.39 61.18
C ALA A 6 43.11 44.86 61.05
N GLY A 7 43.27 44.13 62.15
CA GLY A 7 43.28 42.66 62.15
C GLY A 7 41.91 42.06 61.85
N MET A 8 40.83 42.63 62.41
CA MET A 8 39.46 42.16 62.12
C MET A 8 39.05 42.47 60.68
N ALA A 9 39.39 43.66 60.16
CA ALA A 9 39.11 44.01 58.78
C ALA A 9 39.80 43.06 57.78
N LEU A 10 41.07 42.69 58.03
CA LEU A 10 41.79 41.73 57.21
C LEU A 10 41.11 40.35 57.22
N VAL A 11 40.72 39.85 58.38
CA VAL A 11 40.03 38.54 58.51
C VAL A 11 38.68 38.58 57.78
N THR A 12 37.91 39.66 57.91
CA THR A 12 36.62 39.80 57.19
C THR A 12 36.82 39.80 55.68
N VAL A 13 37.82 40.52 55.17
CA VAL A 13 38.14 40.55 53.73
C VAL A 13 38.59 39.18 53.25
N VAL A 14 39.46 38.48 54.00
CA VAL A 14 39.91 37.12 53.64
C VAL A 14 38.75 36.13 53.65
N CYS A 15 37.85 36.19 54.64
CA CYS A 15 36.64 35.36 54.66
C CYS A 15 35.73 35.67 53.47
N PHE A 16 35.52 36.94 53.11
CA PHE A 16 34.72 37.32 51.95
C PHE A 16 35.33 36.84 50.63
N VAL A 17 36.65 37.00 50.46
CA VAL A 17 37.38 36.51 49.29
C VAL A 17 37.31 34.99 49.20
N PHE A 18 37.42 34.29 50.33
CA PHE A 18 37.29 32.83 50.37
C PHE A 18 35.88 32.38 49.97
N ILE A 19 34.83 33.01 50.52
CA ILE A 19 33.44 32.72 50.16
C ILE A 19 33.20 32.99 48.66
N LEU A 20 33.68 34.13 48.14
CA LEU A 20 33.57 34.47 46.73
C LEU A 20 34.33 33.48 45.82
N ALA A 21 35.51 33.02 46.24
CA ALA A 21 36.27 32.02 45.50
C ALA A 21 35.54 30.67 45.43
N VAL A 22 34.96 30.21 46.56
CA VAL A 22 34.16 28.99 46.62
C VAL A 22 32.90 29.10 45.75
N LEU A 23 32.20 30.23 45.80
CA LEU A 23 31.02 30.48 44.96
C LEU A 23 31.39 30.53 43.47
N ALA A 24 32.48 31.21 43.11
CA ALA A 24 32.95 31.27 41.72
C ALA A 24 33.38 29.89 41.20
N SER A 25 34.08 29.09 42.00
CA SER A 25 34.41 27.70 41.66
C SER A 25 33.15 26.84 41.48
N GLY A 26 32.16 26.98 42.37
CA GLY A 26 30.87 26.29 42.25
C GLY A 26 30.14 26.63 40.95
N LEU A 27 30.07 27.93 40.62
CA LEU A 27 29.43 28.41 39.40
C LEU A 27 30.13 27.91 38.12
N ILE A 28 31.47 27.88 38.10
CA ILE A 28 32.23 27.36 36.95
C ILE A 28 31.95 25.86 36.73
N LEU A 29 31.87 25.07 37.81
CA LEU A 29 31.53 23.65 37.73
C LEU A 29 30.09 23.42 37.23
N GLU A 30 29.14 24.23 37.70
CA GLU A 30 27.75 24.18 37.26
C GLU A 30 27.62 24.57 35.78
N ILE A 31 28.26 25.66 35.35
CA ILE A 31 28.32 26.08 33.94
C ILE A 31 28.94 24.98 33.07
N GLY A 32 30.04 24.38 33.51
CA GLY A 32 30.68 23.27 32.79
C GLY A 32 29.77 22.04 32.67
N THR A 33 28.95 21.78 33.69
CA THR A 33 27.97 20.68 33.69
C THR A 33 26.82 20.98 32.73
N HIS A 34 26.23 22.17 32.79
CA HIS A 34 25.19 22.59 31.85
C HIS A 34 25.68 22.63 30.40
N ALA A 35 26.91 23.09 30.16
CA ALA A 35 27.50 23.09 28.83
C ALA A 35 27.63 21.66 28.26
N ARG A 36 28.04 20.68 29.06
CA ARG A 36 28.13 19.27 28.64
C ARG A 36 26.75 18.65 28.38
N ILE A 37 25.76 18.98 29.21
CA ILE A 37 24.38 18.54 29.00
C ILE A 37 23.83 19.13 27.70
N ALA A 38 24.01 20.44 27.47
CA ALA A 38 23.58 21.11 26.25
C ALA A 38 24.27 20.54 25.01
N GLN A 39 25.59 20.29 25.06
CA GLN A 39 26.32 19.63 23.97
C GLN A 39 25.77 18.22 23.69
N LYS A 40 25.51 17.43 24.75
CA LYS A 40 24.94 16.08 24.59
C LYS A 40 23.53 16.12 24.00
N GLN A 41 22.73 17.11 24.36
CA GLN A 41 21.40 17.32 23.78
C GLN A 41 21.49 17.65 22.29
N VAL A 42 22.40 18.54 21.89
CA VAL A 42 22.67 18.85 20.48
C VAL A 42 23.12 17.60 19.72
N GLU A 43 24.02 16.79 20.29
CA GLU A 43 24.46 15.53 19.68
C GLU A 43 23.32 14.52 19.53
N LEU A 44 22.39 14.45 20.49
CA LEU A 44 21.20 13.59 20.43
C LEU A 44 20.22 14.03 19.34
N GLU A 45 20.03 15.34 19.17
CA GLU A 45 19.19 15.89 18.09
C GLU A 45 19.83 15.65 16.72
N GLN A 46 21.15 15.87 16.59
CA GLN A 46 21.88 15.58 15.36
C GLN A 46 21.83 14.09 14.99
N ALA A 47 22.03 13.20 15.97
CA ALA A 47 21.93 11.76 15.75
C ALA A 47 20.51 11.35 15.32
N LEU A 48 19.47 12.00 15.85
CA LEU A 48 18.08 11.78 15.42
C LEU A 48 17.89 12.15 13.95
N PHE A 49 18.27 13.37 13.56
CA PHE A 49 18.15 13.83 12.16
C PHE A 49 18.92 12.95 11.19
N ILE A 50 20.09 12.45 11.59
CA ILE A 50 20.89 11.53 10.77
C ILE A 50 20.18 10.18 10.62
N ALA A 51 19.54 9.66 11.66
CA ALA A 51 18.73 8.45 11.58
C ALA A 51 17.54 8.64 10.63
N GLU A 52 16.81 9.76 10.74
CA GLU A 52 15.69 10.09 9.85
C GLU A 52 16.14 10.20 8.39
N ALA A 53 17.25 10.90 8.12
CA ALA A 53 17.83 10.98 6.79
C ALA A 53 18.19 9.59 6.22
N GLY A 54 18.66 8.69 7.08
CA GLY A 54 18.91 7.30 6.73
C GLY A 54 17.62 6.57 6.32
N MET A 55 16.50 6.80 7.00
CA MET A 55 15.20 6.23 6.66
C MET A 55 14.66 6.78 5.33
N GLU A 56 14.72 8.09 5.12
CA GLU A 56 14.28 8.71 3.87
C GLU A 56 15.07 8.18 2.67
N ARG A 57 16.39 8.07 2.81
CA ARG A 57 17.25 7.53 1.74
C ARG A 57 16.93 6.08 1.39
N ILE A 58 16.63 5.23 2.37
CA ILE A 58 16.30 3.83 2.06
C ILE A 58 14.93 3.72 1.37
N VAL A 59 13.95 4.52 1.79
CA VAL A 59 12.64 4.59 1.11
C VAL A 59 12.80 5.06 -0.33
N ALA A 60 13.59 6.12 -0.55
CA ALA A 60 13.86 6.66 -1.87
C ALA A 60 14.60 5.67 -2.79
N ASN A 61 15.59 4.94 -2.26
CA ASN A 61 16.28 3.90 -3.04
C ASN A 61 15.30 2.80 -3.49
N VAL A 62 14.35 2.46 -2.63
CA VAL A 62 13.40 1.39 -2.90
C VAL A 62 12.25 1.86 -3.81
N SER A 63 11.87 3.14 -3.75
CA SER A 63 10.92 3.71 -4.70
C SER A 63 11.45 3.64 -6.14
N ILE A 64 12.75 3.86 -6.35
CA ILE A 64 13.42 3.70 -7.66
C ILE A 64 13.76 2.24 -8.05
N GLY A 65 13.24 1.24 -7.32
CA GLY A 65 13.37 -0.18 -7.67
C GLY A 65 14.49 -0.94 -6.97
N SER A 66 15.09 -0.40 -5.90
CA SER A 66 16.02 -1.19 -5.09
C SER A 66 15.32 -2.37 -4.44
N LEU A 67 16.02 -3.51 -4.44
CA LEU A 67 15.52 -4.76 -3.90
C LEU A 67 15.57 -4.76 -2.36
N VAL A 68 14.61 -5.41 -1.72
CA VAL A 68 14.44 -5.60 -0.27
C VAL A 68 14.59 -7.10 0.07
N PRO A 69 15.22 -7.46 1.20
CA PRO A 69 15.82 -6.61 2.23
C PRO A 69 17.05 -5.86 1.71
N ALA A 70 17.26 -4.67 2.27
CA ALA A 70 18.40 -3.83 1.94
C ALA A 70 18.97 -3.18 3.19
N VAL A 71 20.28 -2.93 3.15
CA VAL A 71 21.00 -2.18 4.18
C VAL A 71 21.84 -1.11 3.49
N ILE A 72 21.70 0.13 3.93
CA ILE A 72 22.50 1.26 3.49
C ILE A 72 23.23 1.89 4.67
N SER A 73 24.43 2.39 4.42
CA SER A 73 25.23 3.10 5.43
C SER A 73 26.06 4.16 4.75
N SER A 74 26.14 5.33 5.34
CA SER A 74 26.91 6.45 4.80
C SER A 74 27.11 7.52 5.86
N ASP A 75 28.11 8.37 5.64
CA ASP A 75 28.28 9.60 6.41
C ASP A 75 27.26 10.65 5.94
N PHE A 76 26.71 11.40 6.88
CA PHE A 76 25.77 12.48 6.63
C PHE A 76 25.93 13.58 7.69
N GLY A 77 26.29 14.79 7.25
CA GLY A 77 26.52 15.92 8.15
C GLY A 77 27.66 15.63 9.14
N ALA A 78 27.37 15.72 10.44
CA ALA A 78 28.34 15.56 11.52
C ALA A 78 28.53 14.11 12.00
N GLY A 79 27.93 13.14 11.30
CA GLY A 79 27.89 11.76 11.75
C GLY A 79 27.59 10.78 10.62
N SER A 80 27.09 9.60 10.97
CA SER A 80 26.79 8.53 10.01
C SER A 80 25.49 7.82 10.37
N TYR A 81 24.84 7.25 9.36
CA TYR A 81 23.66 6.41 9.56
C TYR A 81 23.90 4.97 9.11
N HIS A 82 23.16 4.07 9.72
CA HIS A 82 23.02 2.68 9.30
C HIS A 82 21.53 2.34 9.26
N THR A 83 21.00 2.10 8.06
CA THR A 83 19.57 1.85 7.86
C THR A 83 19.34 0.51 7.19
N ALA A 84 18.39 -0.25 7.70
CA ALA A 84 17.92 -1.49 7.11
C ALA A 84 16.42 -1.40 6.81
N ILE A 85 16.00 -1.99 5.70
CA ILE A 85 14.60 -2.23 5.35
C ILE A 85 14.42 -3.74 5.17
N MET A 86 13.35 -4.27 5.74
CA MET A 86 13.05 -5.70 5.75
C MET A 86 11.54 -5.93 5.63
N TYR A 87 11.14 -7.14 5.25
CA TYR A 87 9.73 -7.52 5.26
C TYR A 87 9.17 -7.46 6.70
N ASP A 88 8.01 -6.83 6.84
CA ASP A 88 7.23 -6.81 8.07
C ASP A 88 6.06 -7.78 7.92
N GLY A 89 6.44 -9.05 7.77
CA GLY A 89 5.52 -10.15 7.48
C GLY A 89 5.74 -11.31 8.44
N ASP A 90 4.65 -12.04 8.68
CA ASP A 90 4.64 -13.22 9.53
C ASP A 90 4.96 -14.44 8.66
N THR A 91 6.24 -14.64 8.32
CA THR A 91 6.66 -15.94 7.76
C THR A 91 6.49 -17.00 8.84
N THR A 92 6.40 -18.29 8.50
CA THR A 92 6.24 -19.35 9.51
C THR A 92 7.48 -20.22 9.66
N ASN A 93 8.62 -19.78 9.12
CA ASN A 93 9.84 -20.57 9.14
C ASN A 93 10.34 -20.74 10.58
N SER A 94 10.62 -21.97 10.96
CA SER A 94 11.41 -22.30 12.15
C SER A 94 12.88 -22.37 11.76
N VAL A 95 13.73 -21.68 12.51
CA VAL A 95 15.16 -21.59 12.23
C VAL A 95 15.91 -21.90 13.49
N TYR A 96 16.92 -22.77 13.40
CA TYR A 96 17.88 -22.95 14.49
C TYR A 96 19.26 -23.32 13.94
N GLY A 97 20.33 -22.85 14.59
CA GLY A 97 21.68 -23.19 14.18
C GLY A 97 22.71 -22.12 14.50
N SER A 98 23.98 -22.41 14.20
CA SER A 98 25.10 -21.47 14.41
C SER A 98 25.81 -21.18 13.10
N ILE A 99 26.09 -19.90 12.85
CA ILE A 99 26.85 -19.44 11.69
C ILE A 99 28.15 -18.82 12.19
N THR A 100 29.26 -19.24 11.58
CA THR A 100 30.58 -18.67 11.86
C THR A 100 30.72 -17.37 11.09
N ILE A 101 31.01 -16.30 11.82
CA ILE A 101 31.26 -14.96 11.27
C ILE A 101 32.74 -14.61 11.46
N ASN A 102 33.23 -13.68 10.64
CA ASN A 102 34.60 -13.18 10.78
C ASN A 102 34.66 -11.65 10.80
N PRO A 103 34.09 -11.00 11.82
CA PRO A 103 33.85 -9.55 11.82
C PRO A 103 35.12 -8.69 11.68
N ASN A 104 36.33 -9.23 11.94
CA ASN A 104 37.55 -8.42 12.10
C ASN A 104 38.62 -8.63 11.01
N ASP A 105 38.47 -9.61 10.12
CA ASP A 105 39.55 -9.98 9.18
C ASP A 105 39.42 -9.35 7.78
N ASP A 106 38.23 -8.88 7.39
CA ASP A 106 37.98 -8.21 6.09
C ASP A 106 37.12 -6.97 6.34
N ALA A 107 37.48 -5.85 5.73
CA ALA A 107 36.69 -4.60 5.77
C ALA A 107 35.28 -4.76 5.17
N ASN A 108 35.05 -5.82 4.38
CA ASN A 108 33.75 -6.18 3.82
C ASN A 108 32.94 -7.16 4.68
N ASN A 109 33.48 -7.65 5.80
CA ASN A 109 32.76 -8.55 6.69
C ASN A 109 31.71 -7.76 7.47
N ARG A 110 30.46 -7.89 7.02
CA ARG A 110 29.31 -7.26 7.64
C ARG A 110 28.72 -8.19 8.68
N PHE A 111 28.67 -7.71 9.92
CA PHE A 111 27.87 -8.30 10.98
C PHE A 111 27.10 -7.19 11.67
N TYR A 112 25.78 -7.37 11.79
CA TYR A 112 24.90 -6.53 12.57
C TYR A 112 23.85 -7.38 13.26
N LEU A 113 23.52 -7.03 14.49
CA LEU A 113 22.39 -7.59 15.21
C LEU A 113 21.68 -6.48 15.96
N LEU A 114 20.37 -6.53 15.88
CA LEU A 114 19.47 -5.56 16.49
C LEU A 114 18.38 -6.29 17.26
N ASP A 115 18.01 -5.74 18.42
CA ASP A 115 16.82 -6.13 19.17
C ASP A 115 15.64 -5.14 19.09
N PRO A 116 14.47 -5.51 19.64
CA PRO A 116 13.32 -4.62 19.70
C PRO A 116 13.49 -3.37 20.59
N ASN A 117 14.51 -3.33 21.45
CA ASN A 117 14.75 -2.26 22.42
C ASN A 117 15.92 -1.34 22.00
N GLY A 118 16.37 -1.46 20.74
CA GLY A 118 17.44 -0.66 20.16
C GLY A 118 18.86 -1.03 20.58
N PHE A 119 19.07 -2.13 21.30
CA PHE A 119 20.40 -2.71 21.47
C PHE A 119 20.90 -3.14 20.11
N PHE A 120 22.05 -2.60 19.73
CA PHE A 120 22.67 -2.84 18.45
C PHE A 120 24.14 -3.19 18.66
N ILE A 121 24.57 -4.21 17.93
CA ILE A 121 25.98 -4.56 17.80
C ILE A 121 26.32 -4.71 16.34
N SER A 122 27.57 -4.36 16.05
CA SER A 122 28.19 -4.47 14.75
C SER A 122 29.52 -5.18 14.85
N HIS A 123 30.16 -5.42 13.72
CA HIS A 123 31.52 -5.93 13.68
C HIS A 123 32.51 -5.08 14.52
N GLU A 124 32.30 -3.76 14.63
CA GLU A 124 33.12 -2.84 15.44
C GLU A 124 33.09 -3.18 16.94
N ASP A 125 31.99 -3.76 17.40
CA ASP A 125 31.77 -4.10 18.80
C ASP A 125 32.36 -5.50 19.14
N LEU A 126 32.77 -6.29 18.14
CA LEU A 126 33.22 -7.68 18.30
C LEU A 126 34.75 -7.82 18.41
N GLY A 127 35.36 -7.03 19.29
CA GLY A 127 36.80 -7.04 19.55
C GLY A 127 37.33 -8.33 20.18
N PRO A 128 38.67 -8.53 20.21
CA PRO A 128 39.28 -9.75 20.75
C PRO A 128 38.97 -10.02 22.24
N ASN A 129 38.73 -8.94 23.00
CA ASN A 129 38.44 -8.95 24.45
C ASN A 129 36.94 -8.82 24.78
N GLN A 130 36.07 -8.73 23.76
CA GLN A 130 34.64 -8.58 24.00
C GLN A 130 34.06 -9.86 24.61
N GLU A 131 33.22 -9.71 25.64
CA GLU A 131 32.50 -10.82 26.25
C GLU A 131 31.40 -11.37 25.32
N ASN A 132 30.97 -12.60 25.59
CA ASN A 132 29.86 -13.18 24.85
C ASN A 132 28.58 -12.41 25.14
N ILE A 133 27.80 -12.16 24.09
CA ILE A 133 26.50 -11.52 24.20
C ILE A 133 25.49 -12.63 24.45
N PRO A 134 24.77 -12.61 25.59
CA PRO A 134 23.85 -13.68 25.95
C PRO A 134 22.70 -13.77 24.96
N ILE A 135 22.00 -14.92 25.00
CA ILE A 135 20.81 -15.10 24.17
C ILE A 135 19.78 -14.02 24.50
N ARG A 136 19.25 -13.39 23.48
CA ARG A 136 18.23 -12.36 23.60
C ARG A 136 17.33 -12.35 22.39
N GLN A 137 16.12 -11.80 22.55
CA GLN A 137 15.23 -11.56 21.43
C GLN A 137 15.90 -10.55 20.49
N VAL A 138 15.80 -10.80 19.20
CA VAL A 138 16.37 -9.96 18.15
C VAL A 138 15.35 -9.77 17.05
N LEU A 139 15.37 -8.62 16.38
CA LEU A 139 14.51 -8.35 15.23
C LEU A 139 15.21 -8.59 13.91
N TYR A 140 16.52 -8.33 13.87
CA TYR A 140 17.27 -8.33 12.64
C TYR A 140 18.70 -8.78 12.87
N ILE A 141 19.19 -9.61 11.96
CA ILE A 141 20.61 -9.98 11.87
C ILE A 141 21.00 -9.88 10.41
N CYS A 142 22.08 -9.15 10.12
CA CYS A 142 22.71 -9.16 8.81
C CYS A 142 24.12 -9.72 8.95
N ILE A 143 24.43 -10.76 8.19
CA ILE A 143 25.72 -11.41 8.23
C ILE A 143 26.27 -11.63 6.83
N ARG A 144 27.57 -11.41 6.68
CA ARG A 144 28.39 -12.09 5.69
C ARG A 144 29.17 -13.20 6.41
N PRO A 145 28.90 -14.48 6.14
CA PRO A 145 29.57 -15.60 6.82
C PRO A 145 31.07 -15.62 6.53
N GLY A 146 31.88 -16.07 7.50
CA GLY A 146 33.33 -16.14 7.36
C GLY A 146 33.87 -17.54 7.05
N GLY A 147 35.03 -17.62 6.37
CA GLY A 147 35.79 -18.87 6.15
C GLY A 147 35.89 -19.30 4.67
N THR A 148 36.40 -20.51 4.42
CA THR A 148 36.47 -21.12 3.07
C THR A 148 35.43 -22.24 2.93
N GLY A 149 34.50 -22.11 1.98
CA GLY A 149 33.46 -23.11 1.68
C GLY A 149 32.12 -22.90 2.40
N ASP A 150 31.08 -23.58 1.95
CA ASP A 150 29.72 -23.44 2.50
C ASP A 150 29.63 -23.99 3.93
N GLN A 151 28.84 -23.33 4.78
CA GLN A 151 28.55 -23.73 6.13
C GLN A 151 27.21 -24.46 6.20
N LEU A 152 27.20 -25.67 6.76
CA LEU A 152 25.98 -26.42 7.08
C LEU A 152 25.63 -26.20 8.56
N GLY A 153 25.49 -24.93 8.95
CA GLY A 153 25.31 -24.52 10.34
C GLY A 153 23.85 -24.26 10.73
N LEU A 154 22.94 -24.19 9.76
CA LEU A 154 21.57 -23.73 9.92
C LEU A 154 20.56 -24.79 9.48
N VAL A 155 19.49 -24.96 10.25
CA VAL A 155 18.33 -25.79 9.91
C VAL A 155 17.10 -24.89 9.81
N VAL A 156 16.35 -25.05 8.72
CA VAL A 156 15.14 -24.29 8.41
C VAL A 156 14.02 -25.28 8.14
N ASN A 157 12.93 -25.20 8.90
CA ASN A 157 11.80 -26.13 8.82
C ASN A 157 12.21 -27.61 8.86
N GLY A 158 13.22 -27.93 9.67
CA GLY A 158 13.75 -29.28 9.85
C GLY A 158 14.70 -29.76 8.73
N GLN A 159 15.02 -28.93 7.74
CA GLN A 159 15.97 -29.26 6.67
C GLN A 159 17.24 -28.41 6.77
N TRP A 160 18.40 -28.99 6.44
CA TRP A 160 19.66 -28.24 6.39
C TRP A 160 19.58 -27.13 5.35
N TYR A 161 19.96 -25.92 5.74
CA TYR A 161 19.99 -24.75 4.89
C TYR A 161 21.45 -24.32 4.68
N PRO A 162 21.99 -24.46 3.45
CA PRO A 162 23.40 -24.15 3.17
C PRO A 162 23.65 -22.64 3.19
N ILE A 163 24.66 -22.23 3.97
CA ILE A 163 25.08 -20.84 4.09
C ILE A 163 26.39 -20.66 3.32
N GLN A 164 26.35 -19.87 2.25
CA GLN A 164 27.49 -19.64 1.35
C GLN A 164 28.29 -18.41 1.81
N ASN A 165 29.58 -18.58 2.11
CA ASN A 165 30.43 -17.47 2.58
C ASN A 165 30.51 -16.22 1.64
N PRO A 166 30.42 -16.32 0.30
CA PRO A 166 30.42 -15.11 -0.53
C PRO A 166 29.09 -14.33 -0.47
N LYS A 167 27.99 -14.94 0.01
CA LYS A 167 26.67 -14.32 0.05
C LYS A 167 26.44 -13.56 1.35
N MET A 168 25.62 -12.52 1.26
CA MET A 168 25.05 -11.84 2.42
C MET A 168 23.73 -12.51 2.77
N TYR A 169 23.51 -12.72 4.05
CA TYR A 169 22.25 -13.25 4.57
C TYR A 169 21.66 -12.25 5.54
N THR A 170 20.35 -12.11 5.46
CA THR A 170 19.59 -11.35 6.45
C THR A 170 18.54 -12.24 7.08
N PHE A 171 18.38 -12.11 8.38
CA PHE A 171 17.39 -12.79 9.19
C PHE A 171 16.52 -11.74 9.83
N SER A 172 15.20 -11.85 9.69
CA SER A 172 14.26 -10.94 10.34
C SER A 172 13.09 -11.71 10.90
N GLY A 173 12.67 -11.40 12.11
CA GLY A 173 11.51 -12.07 12.71
C GLY A 173 11.11 -11.46 14.05
N VAL A 174 9.83 -11.58 14.38
CA VAL A 174 9.30 -11.10 15.66
C VAL A 174 9.58 -12.07 16.81
N ASN A 175 9.76 -13.36 16.51
CA ASN A 175 10.06 -14.42 17.47
C ASN A 175 11.42 -15.07 17.19
N MET A 176 12.43 -14.23 16.91
CA MET A 176 13.82 -14.62 16.71
C MET A 176 14.64 -14.34 17.96
N PHE A 177 15.46 -15.31 18.35
CA PHE A 177 16.45 -15.16 19.41
C PHE A 177 17.83 -15.43 18.85
N ALA A 178 18.82 -14.67 19.33
CA ALA A 178 20.20 -14.89 18.96
C ALA A 178 21.16 -14.70 20.10
N GLN A 179 22.26 -15.44 20.03
CA GLN A 179 23.41 -15.33 20.91
C GLN A 179 24.65 -15.09 20.04
N VAL A 180 25.49 -14.14 20.44
CA VAL A 180 26.79 -13.90 19.77
C VAL A 180 27.89 -14.30 20.71
N TYR A 181 28.70 -15.26 20.30
CA TYR A 181 29.68 -15.87 21.19
C TYR A 181 30.96 -16.23 20.45
N LYS A 182 32.05 -16.29 21.20
CA LYS A 182 33.36 -16.71 20.70
C LYS A 182 33.65 -18.12 21.17
N THR A 183 33.96 -19.02 20.24
CA THR A 183 34.31 -20.40 20.57
C THR A 183 35.73 -20.48 21.12
N LYS A 184 35.92 -21.20 22.24
CA LYS A 184 37.24 -21.33 22.91
C LYS A 184 38.28 -22.07 22.05
N SER A 185 37.84 -22.98 21.17
CA SER A 185 38.70 -23.84 20.37
C SER A 185 39.28 -23.17 19.13
N ASP A 186 38.47 -22.47 18.34
CA ASP A 186 38.86 -21.84 17.07
C ASP A 186 39.04 -20.32 17.19
N LYS A 187 38.69 -19.73 18.35
CA LYS A 187 38.68 -18.28 18.61
C LYS A 187 37.84 -17.46 17.62
N LYS A 188 36.91 -18.10 16.90
CA LYS A 188 36.03 -17.44 15.93
C LYS A 188 34.74 -16.98 16.59
N TRP A 189 34.19 -15.90 16.06
CA TRP A 189 32.87 -15.43 16.43
C TRP A 189 31.80 -16.28 15.73
N LYS A 190 30.74 -16.60 16.47
CA LYS A 190 29.59 -17.35 15.98
C LYS A 190 28.31 -16.64 16.42
N VAL A 191 27.32 -16.73 15.56
CA VAL A 191 25.96 -16.27 15.83
C VAL A 191 25.09 -17.52 15.89
N TYR A 192 24.56 -17.83 17.06
CA TYR A 192 23.50 -18.82 17.19
C TYR A 192 22.16 -18.12 17.01
N ILE A 193 21.33 -18.66 16.13
CA ILE A 193 19.97 -18.18 15.84
C ILE A 193 19.01 -19.30 16.23
N THR A 194 17.89 -18.95 16.87
CA THR A 194 16.80 -19.88 17.14
C THR A 194 15.46 -19.15 17.17
N GLY A 195 14.39 -19.81 16.73
CA GLY A 195 13.04 -19.28 16.87
C GLY A 195 12.10 -19.73 15.78
N SER A 196 10.98 -19.02 15.69
CA SER A 196 9.96 -19.19 14.66
C SER A 196 9.56 -17.84 14.09
N HIS A 197 8.89 -17.86 12.95
CA HIS A 197 8.54 -16.64 12.21
C HIS A 197 9.76 -15.81 11.84
N ILE A 198 10.78 -16.51 11.32
CA ILE A 198 12.06 -15.95 10.90
C ILE A 198 12.13 -15.99 9.38
N ASP A 199 12.02 -14.83 8.75
CA ASP A 199 12.34 -14.70 7.35
C ASP A 199 13.86 -14.80 7.15
N ILE A 200 14.26 -15.59 6.16
CA ILE A 200 15.66 -15.73 5.75
C ILE A 200 15.73 -15.26 4.32
N ASN A 201 16.57 -14.28 4.09
CA ASN A 201 16.80 -13.79 2.76
C ASN A 201 18.27 -13.99 2.37
N ASP A 202 18.47 -14.74 1.30
CA ASP A 202 19.74 -15.00 0.62
C ASP A 202 19.79 -14.39 -0.81
N GLY A 203 18.84 -13.47 -1.09
CA GLY A 203 18.63 -12.79 -2.36
C GLY A 203 17.47 -11.78 -2.28
N SER A 204 17.69 -10.56 -2.75
CA SER A 204 16.74 -9.47 -2.59
C SER A 204 15.66 -9.46 -3.69
N THR A 205 14.48 -8.91 -3.36
CA THR A 205 13.29 -8.86 -4.23
C THR A 205 12.72 -7.44 -4.29
N GLU A 206 12.11 -7.01 -5.38
CA GLU A 206 11.49 -5.68 -5.46
C GLU A 206 10.40 -5.49 -4.40
N ILE A 207 10.14 -4.25 -3.99
CA ILE A 207 8.98 -3.99 -3.14
C ILE A 207 7.69 -4.38 -3.87
N SER A 208 6.87 -5.14 -3.16
CA SER A 208 5.50 -5.46 -3.54
C SER A 208 4.58 -4.34 -3.07
N ASP A 209 3.67 -3.93 -3.94
CA ASP A 209 2.58 -2.98 -3.67
C ASP A 209 1.72 -3.31 -2.45
N PHE A 210 1.82 -4.54 -1.94
CA PHE A 210 0.92 -5.11 -0.93
C PHE A 210 1.64 -5.62 0.31
N ASN A 211 2.96 -5.68 0.28
CA ASN A 211 3.71 -6.15 1.43
C ASN A 211 3.96 -4.98 2.38
N ARG A 212 4.07 -5.32 3.66
CA ARG A 212 4.51 -4.38 4.68
C ARG A 212 6.00 -4.55 4.91
N TYR A 213 6.62 -3.47 5.30
CA TYR A 213 8.04 -3.38 5.53
C TYR A 213 8.31 -2.68 6.86
N ARG A 214 9.44 -3.06 7.45
CA ARG A 214 9.96 -2.44 8.66
C ARG A 214 11.26 -1.77 8.29
N ILE A 215 11.41 -0.51 8.69
CA ILE A 215 12.68 0.20 8.57
C ILE A 215 13.26 0.37 9.96
N PHE A 216 14.55 0.16 10.04
CA PHE A 216 15.34 0.46 11.20
C PHE A 216 16.47 1.40 10.80
N SER A 217 16.71 2.46 11.56
CA SER A 217 17.84 3.36 11.32
C SER A 217 18.55 3.74 12.61
N ILE A 218 19.88 3.68 12.59
CA ILE A 218 20.73 4.21 13.66
C ILE A 218 21.47 5.40 13.10
N GLY A 219 21.28 6.56 13.71
CA GLY A 219 22.13 7.73 13.51
C GLY A 219 23.17 7.84 14.61
N ARG A 220 24.40 8.14 14.23
CA ARG A 220 25.55 8.23 15.14
C ARG A 220 26.23 9.57 15.00
N VAL A 221 26.51 10.22 16.12
CA VAL A 221 27.35 11.43 16.20
C VAL A 221 28.32 11.24 17.37
N LYS A 222 29.62 11.12 17.07
CA LYS A 222 30.66 10.78 18.04
C LYS A 222 30.27 9.50 18.83
N ASN A 223 30.06 9.61 20.14
CA ASN A 223 29.66 8.50 21.02
C ASN A 223 28.15 8.43 21.27
N THR A 224 27.38 9.35 20.67
CA THR A 224 25.93 9.43 20.83
C THR A 224 25.25 8.69 19.68
N LYS A 225 24.25 7.87 19.99
CA LYS A 225 23.47 7.10 19.03
C LYS A 225 21.98 7.38 19.24
N ARG A 226 21.21 7.42 18.16
CA ARG A 226 19.74 7.40 18.17
C ARG A 226 19.26 6.31 17.25
N THR A 227 18.23 5.62 17.68
CA THR A 227 17.74 4.42 17.02
C THR A 227 16.25 4.56 16.75
N LEU A 228 15.88 4.55 15.47
CA LEU A 228 14.52 4.74 15.00
C LEU A 228 13.97 3.48 14.34
N MET A 229 12.67 3.32 14.43
CA MET A 229 11.93 2.22 13.86
C MET A 229 10.64 2.71 13.18
N ILE A 230 10.45 2.30 11.92
CA ILE A 230 9.17 2.41 11.22
C ILE A 230 8.62 1.00 11.03
N GLU A 231 7.33 0.82 11.33
CA GLU A 231 6.63 -0.45 11.13
C GLU A 231 5.41 -0.27 10.24
N GLY A 232 5.09 -1.35 9.53
CA GLY A 232 4.02 -1.37 8.57
C GLY A 232 4.21 -0.33 7.46
N LEU A 233 5.43 -0.04 7.02
CA LEU A 233 5.66 0.75 5.81
C LEU A 233 5.07 -0.01 4.62
N HIS A 234 4.19 0.60 3.85
CA HIS A 234 3.59 0.01 2.66
C HIS A 234 3.21 1.10 1.66
N ARG A 235 3.04 0.70 0.39
CA ARG A 235 2.54 1.64 -0.62
C ARG A 235 1.07 1.96 -0.37
N GLN A 236 0.69 3.20 -0.61
CA GLN A 236 -0.68 3.63 -0.51
C GLN A 236 -1.48 3.08 -1.68
N SER A 237 -2.66 2.53 -1.39
CA SER A 237 -3.56 2.03 -2.44
C SER A 237 -4.28 3.19 -3.13
N TRP A 238 -4.55 3.04 -4.43
CA TRP A 238 -5.48 3.92 -5.15
C TRP A 238 -6.88 3.93 -4.54
N ALA A 239 -7.23 2.90 -3.76
CA ALA A 239 -8.51 2.84 -3.06
C ALA A 239 -8.71 3.94 -2.00
N ARG A 240 -7.66 4.73 -1.72
CA ARG A 240 -7.72 5.88 -0.80
C ARG A 240 -8.57 7.03 -1.32
N TYR A 241 -8.83 7.12 -2.63
CA TYR A 241 -9.49 8.28 -3.21
C TYR A 241 -11.01 8.08 -3.25
N ALA A 242 -11.75 9.09 -2.80
CA ALA A 242 -13.17 9.19 -3.08
C ALA A 242 -13.42 9.35 -4.57
N LEU A 243 -12.70 10.30 -5.17
CA LEU A 243 -12.73 10.58 -6.60
C LEU A 243 -11.32 10.95 -7.07
N TRP A 244 -10.93 10.40 -8.20
CA TRP A 244 -9.71 10.78 -8.88
C TRP A 244 -9.94 10.87 -10.39
N TYR A 245 -9.59 12.01 -10.99
CA TYR A 245 -9.78 12.29 -12.41
C TYR A 245 -8.46 12.72 -13.07
N ASN A 246 -8.02 12.03 -14.13
CA ASN A 246 -6.91 12.55 -14.95
C ASN A 246 -7.45 13.61 -15.93
N THR A 247 -8.47 13.25 -16.72
CA THR A 247 -8.97 14.10 -17.80
C THR A 247 -10.49 14.24 -17.79
N ASP A 248 -10.96 15.43 -18.19
CA ASP A 248 -12.34 15.68 -18.59
C ASP A 248 -12.32 16.79 -19.65
N PRO A 249 -12.73 16.52 -20.90
CA PRO A 249 -12.78 17.53 -21.96
C PRO A 249 -13.64 18.77 -21.62
N ASN A 250 -14.60 18.63 -20.71
CA ASN A 250 -15.54 19.70 -20.34
C ASN A 250 -15.30 20.25 -18.92
N GLY A 251 -14.20 19.84 -18.29
CA GLY A 251 -13.89 20.15 -16.90
C GLY A 251 -14.70 19.31 -15.91
N CYS A 252 -14.08 18.99 -14.79
CA CYS A 252 -14.64 18.20 -13.71
C CYS A 252 -15.54 19.09 -12.83
N TRP A 253 -16.86 18.92 -12.96
CA TRP A 253 -17.88 19.68 -12.23
C TRP A 253 -18.27 19.00 -10.91
N PHE A 254 -18.26 19.78 -9.83
CA PHE A 254 -18.80 19.43 -8.52
C PHE A 254 -19.93 20.39 -8.15
N LYS A 255 -21.08 19.86 -7.70
CA LYS A 255 -22.29 20.65 -7.50
C LYS A 255 -22.84 20.56 -6.07
N SER A 256 -23.77 21.47 -5.76
CA SER A 256 -24.51 21.51 -4.50
C SER A 256 -25.12 20.16 -4.15
N GLY A 257 -25.07 19.79 -2.88
CA GLY A 257 -25.55 18.49 -2.38
C GLY A 257 -24.53 17.35 -2.51
N GLU A 258 -23.44 17.50 -3.26
CA GLU A 258 -22.37 16.50 -3.29
C GLU A 258 -21.48 16.64 -2.05
N THR A 259 -21.22 15.51 -1.39
CA THR A 259 -20.39 15.44 -0.19
C THR A 259 -19.36 14.32 -0.31
N PHE A 260 -18.09 14.66 -0.13
CA PHE A 260 -16.98 13.72 -0.24
C PHE A 260 -16.25 13.58 1.09
N TYR A 261 -16.30 12.37 1.65
CA TYR A 261 -15.64 12.05 2.92
C TYR A 261 -14.19 11.57 2.76
N GLY A 262 -13.78 11.22 1.53
CA GLY A 262 -12.41 10.82 1.22
C GLY A 262 -11.69 11.82 0.32
N PRO A 263 -10.34 11.68 0.18
CA PRO A 263 -9.53 12.51 -0.70
C PRO A 263 -10.09 12.60 -2.11
N VAL A 264 -10.10 13.81 -2.67
CA VAL A 264 -10.49 14.07 -4.06
C VAL A 264 -9.31 14.67 -4.80
N HIS A 265 -9.09 14.21 -6.03
CA HIS A 265 -8.04 14.74 -6.89
C HIS A 265 -8.51 14.91 -8.34
N ALA A 266 -8.05 15.97 -8.99
CA ALA A 266 -8.31 16.23 -10.40
C ALA A 266 -7.10 16.86 -11.09
N ASN A 267 -6.61 16.22 -12.17
CA ASN A 267 -5.67 16.84 -13.10
C ASN A 267 -6.39 17.68 -14.17
N CYS A 268 -7.68 17.44 -14.40
CA CYS A 268 -8.55 18.20 -15.31
C CYS A 268 -8.86 19.61 -14.77
N PRO A 269 -9.30 20.56 -15.62
CA PRO A 269 -9.91 21.81 -15.17
C PRO A 269 -11.08 21.53 -14.21
N ILE A 270 -11.17 22.29 -13.12
CA ILE A 270 -12.18 22.07 -12.07
C ILE A 270 -13.23 23.17 -12.12
N GLN A 271 -14.49 22.79 -11.97
CA GLN A 271 -15.63 23.70 -11.88
C GLN A 271 -16.49 23.37 -10.67
N PHE A 272 -17.04 24.41 -10.05
CA PHE A 272 -17.89 24.29 -8.87
C PHE A 272 -19.22 25.01 -9.09
N GLU A 273 -20.31 24.40 -8.65
CA GLU A 273 -21.66 24.97 -8.70
C GLU A 273 -22.35 24.89 -7.32
N GLY A 274 -22.51 26.06 -6.69
CA GLY A 274 -23.12 26.19 -5.36
C GLY A 274 -22.26 25.60 -4.24
N ASP A 275 -22.75 24.69 -3.40
CA ASP A 275 -22.13 24.32 -2.11
C ASP A 275 -21.64 22.86 -1.94
N PRO A 276 -20.84 22.30 -2.87
CA PRO A 276 -20.22 20.99 -2.64
C PRO A 276 -19.32 21.00 -1.40
N GLN A 277 -19.25 19.87 -0.70
CA GLN A 277 -18.52 19.73 0.56
C GLN A 277 -17.44 18.64 0.49
N PHE A 278 -16.22 18.98 0.90
CA PHE A 278 -15.06 18.11 0.94
C PHE A 278 -14.55 18.01 2.38
N PHE A 279 -14.68 16.83 2.98
CA PHE A 279 -14.28 16.54 4.36
C PHE A 279 -12.86 15.99 4.48
N ALA A 280 -12.20 15.72 3.36
CA ALA A 280 -10.79 15.37 3.26
C ALA A 280 -10.09 16.33 2.30
N LEU A 281 -8.75 16.23 2.24
CA LEU A 281 -7.94 17.10 1.39
C LEU A 281 -8.37 17.00 -0.09
N PHE A 282 -8.68 18.16 -0.68
CA PHE A 282 -8.88 18.29 -2.12
C PHE A 282 -7.56 18.68 -2.80
N THR A 283 -7.15 17.96 -3.83
CA THR A 283 -5.88 18.24 -4.53
C THR A 283 -6.09 18.39 -6.02
N THR A 284 -5.24 19.18 -6.68
CA THR A 284 -5.26 19.32 -8.13
C THR A 284 -3.90 19.68 -8.69
N SER A 285 -3.60 19.22 -9.90
CA SER A 285 -2.45 19.69 -10.66
C SER A 285 -2.65 21.08 -11.26
N GLN A 286 -3.89 21.56 -11.33
CA GLN A 286 -4.20 22.90 -11.79
C GLN A 286 -3.62 23.93 -10.83
N ASN A 287 -3.10 25.04 -11.36
CA ASN A 287 -2.52 26.13 -10.56
C ASN A 287 -3.58 26.94 -9.79
N ALA A 288 -4.86 26.72 -10.07
CA ALA A 288 -5.96 27.38 -9.40
C ALA A 288 -7.20 26.47 -9.36
N LEU A 289 -8.02 26.65 -8.32
CA LEU A 289 -9.39 26.19 -8.32
C LEU A 289 -10.22 27.09 -9.27
N GLY A 290 -11.20 26.52 -9.97
CA GLY A 290 -12.05 27.25 -10.92
C GLY A 290 -12.78 28.48 -10.33
N SER A 291 -13.53 29.19 -11.17
CA SER A 291 -13.94 30.59 -10.92
C SER A 291 -14.96 30.83 -9.79
N ASN A 292 -15.48 29.80 -9.11
CA ASN A 292 -16.54 29.96 -8.11
C ASN A 292 -16.38 29.04 -6.89
N THR A 293 -15.46 29.37 -6.00
CA THR A 293 -15.23 28.61 -4.75
C THR A 293 -15.96 29.20 -3.54
N ASN A 294 -16.68 30.32 -3.67
CA ASN A 294 -17.21 31.10 -2.54
C ASN A 294 -18.11 30.30 -1.59
N ASN A 295 -18.86 29.34 -2.12
CA ASN A 295 -19.79 28.52 -1.35
C ASN A 295 -19.28 27.08 -1.13
N VAL A 296 -18.12 26.75 -1.70
CA VAL A 296 -17.51 25.41 -1.59
C VAL A 296 -16.87 25.27 -0.20
N LYS A 297 -17.10 24.13 0.44
CA LYS A 297 -16.55 23.87 1.78
C LYS A 297 -15.41 22.87 1.70
N PHE A 298 -14.19 23.34 1.98
CA PHE A 298 -13.01 22.49 2.15
C PHE A 298 -12.68 22.41 3.64
N HIS A 299 -13.11 21.35 4.32
CA HIS A 299 -12.93 21.22 5.77
C HIS A 299 -11.46 20.99 6.16
N GLU A 300 -10.74 20.17 5.38
CA GLU A 300 -9.31 19.87 5.55
C GLU A 300 -8.42 20.68 4.59
N GLY A 301 -9.00 21.69 3.94
CA GLY A 301 -8.30 22.54 2.96
C GLY A 301 -8.12 21.91 1.57
N PHE A 302 -7.34 22.59 0.74
CA PHE A 302 -7.03 22.16 -0.62
C PHE A 302 -5.58 22.50 -1.00
N ALA A 303 -5.04 21.80 -2.01
CA ALA A 303 -3.74 22.08 -2.61
C ALA A 303 -3.81 22.14 -4.15
N THR A 304 -3.23 23.17 -4.74
CA THR A 304 -3.15 23.42 -6.19
C THR A 304 -1.71 23.28 -6.68
N GLY A 305 -1.51 23.00 -7.97
CA GLY A 305 -0.19 22.82 -8.56
C GLY A 305 0.56 21.59 -8.01
N VAL A 306 -0.19 20.60 -7.51
CA VAL A 306 0.37 19.30 -7.09
C VAL A 306 0.86 18.55 -8.33
N GLU A 307 1.91 17.74 -8.21
CA GLU A 307 2.41 16.93 -9.31
C GLU A 307 1.30 16.08 -9.96
N GLU A 308 1.27 16.04 -11.28
CA GLU A 308 0.31 15.24 -12.05
C GLU A 308 0.55 13.75 -11.82
N GLY A 309 -0.29 13.13 -10.98
CA GLY A 309 -0.35 11.67 -10.89
C GLY A 309 -0.92 11.08 -12.17
N LYS A 310 -0.48 9.88 -12.59
CA LYS A 310 -1.07 9.16 -13.73
C LYS A 310 -1.62 7.82 -13.28
N VAL A 311 -2.92 7.60 -13.47
CA VAL A 311 -3.56 6.28 -13.24
C VAL A 311 -3.05 5.23 -14.24
N VAL A 312 -2.46 5.67 -15.36
CA VAL A 312 -1.89 4.80 -16.40
C VAL A 312 -0.66 3.98 -15.90
N SER A 313 -0.19 4.19 -14.67
CA SER A 313 0.94 3.43 -14.10
C SER A 313 0.60 2.03 -13.59
N VAL A 314 -0.68 1.61 -13.60
CA VAL A 314 -1.08 0.28 -13.10
C VAL A 314 -0.61 -0.84 -14.03
N ASN A 315 0.20 -1.77 -13.49
CA ASN A 315 0.74 -2.91 -14.25
C ASN A 315 -0.20 -4.13 -14.19
N PHE A 316 -0.97 -4.35 -15.26
CA PHE A 316 -1.91 -5.48 -15.36
C PHE A 316 -1.24 -6.85 -15.47
N THR A 317 0.00 -6.93 -15.95
CA THR A 317 0.78 -8.18 -15.93
C THR A 317 1.05 -8.62 -14.49
N ASN A 318 1.44 -7.68 -13.63
CA ASN A 318 1.65 -7.95 -12.20
C ASN A 318 0.33 -8.35 -11.51
N LEU A 319 -0.78 -7.68 -11.83
CA LEU A 319 -2.10 -8.07 -11.33
C LEU A 319 -2.50 -9.48 -11.77
N LYS A 320 -2.25 -9.85 -13.04
CA LYS A 320 -2.52 -11.19 -13.57
C LYS A 320 -1.70 -12.26 -12.84
N ASN A 321 -0.38 -12.06 -12.74
CA ASN A 321 0.54 -13.04 -12.15
C ASN A 321 0.26 -13.34 -10.67
N ARG A 322 -0.43 -12.44 -9.98
CA ARG A 322 -0.73 -12.54 -8.55
C ARG A 322 -2.21 -12.81 -8.25
N ALA A 323 -3.05 -12.89 -9.27
CA ALA A 323 -4.46 -13.17 -9.06
C ALA A 323 -4.62 -14.57 -8.45
N THR A 324 -5.47 -14.68 -7.42
CA THR A 324 -5.85 -15.96 -6.82
C THR A 324 -6.41 -16.92 -7.87
N HIS A 325 -7.20 -16.37 -8.80
CA HIS A 325 -7.70 -17.11 -9.96
C HIS A 325 -7.57 -16.28 -11.23
N ILE A 326 -7.05 -16.92 -12.29
CA ILE A 326 -7.04 -16.38 -13.64
C ILE A 326 -8.14 -17.11 -14.42
N LEU A 327 -9.07 -16.34 -14.96
CA LEU A 327 -10.18 -16.81 -15.77
C LEU A 327 -9.88 -16.48 -17.22
N ASP A 328 -9.37 -17.47 -17.94
CA ASP A 328 -9.16 -17.41 -19.38
C ASP A 328 -10.44 -17.93 -20.07
N ASP A 329 -10.98 -17.14 -20.98
CA ASP A 329 -12.10 -17.55 -21.85
C ASP A 329 -11.75 -17.18 -23.29
N ASP A 330 -11.83 -18.16 -24.20
CA ASP A 330 -11.71 -17.93 -25.64
C ASP A 330 -12.87 -17.06 -26.16
N ALA A 331 -13.98 -16.98 -25.40
CA ALA A 331 -15.05 -16.04 -25.68
C ALA A 331 -14.63 -14.61 -25.28
N SER A 332 -15.01 -13.64 -26.12
CA SER A 332 -14.78 -12.21 -25.87
C SER A 332 -15.50 -11.66 -24.64
N LYS A 333 -16.31 -12.47 -23.94
CA LYS A 333 -17.12 -12.05 -22.81
C LYS A 333 -17.19 -13.14 -21.73
N LEU A 334 -17.16 -12.73 -20.47
CA LEU A 334 -17.31 -13.55 -19.26
C LEU A 334 -18.41 -12.96 -18.37
N ARG A 335 -19.09 -13.76 -17.57
CA ARG A 335 -19.98 -13.30 -16.49
C ARG A 335 -19.52 -13.84 -15.15
N VAL A 336 -19.48 -12.96 -14.15
CA VAL A 336 -19.11 -13.21 -12.77
C VAL A 336 -20.27 -12.79 -11.88
N LYS A 337 -20.96 -13.78 -11.30
CA LYS A 337 -22.09 -13.57 -10.39
C LYS A 337 -21.67 -13.88 -8.97
N ILE A 338 -21.69 -12.86 -8.12
CA ILE A 338 -21.33 -12.95 -6.70
C ILE A 338 -22.57 -13.38 -5.89
N ASN A 339 -22.45 -14.46 -5.15
CA ASN A 339 -23.47 -15.03 -4.28
C ASN A 339 -22.87 -15.29 -2.89
N GLU A 340 -22.83 -14.21 -2.10
CA GLU A 340 -22.24 -14.12 -0.78
C GLU A 340 -20.76 -14.47 -0.78
N THR A 341 -20.38 -15.62 -0.22
CA THR A 341 -19.01 -16.13 -0.19
C THR A 341 -18.67 -16.91 -1.46
N ASN A 342 -19.59 -17.09 -2.39
CA ASN A 342 -19.36 -17.82 -3.63
C ASN A 342 -19.39 -16.90 -4.83
N VAL A 343 -18.58 -17.20 -5.84
CA VAL A 343 -18.59 -16.53 -7.13
C VAL A 343 -18.86 -17.58 -8.21
N HIS A 344 -19.99 -17.44 -8.90
CA HIS A 344 -20.36 -18.27 -10.03
C HIS A 344 -19.89 -17.61 -11.32
N ILE A 345 -19.11 -18.35 -12.11
CA ILE A 345 -18.57 -17.88 -13.38
C ILE A 345 -19.34 -18.55 -14.51
N ALA A 346 -19.70 -17.78 -15.55
CA ALA A 346 -20.17 -18.31 -16.83
C ALA A 346 -19.36 -17.72 -17.99
N THR A 347 -19.04 -18.59 -18.93
CA THR A 347 -18.51 -18.22 -20.24
C THR A 347 -19.65 -17.98 -21.23
N TRP A 348 -19.40 -17.12 -22.22
CA TRP A 348 -20.39 -16.85 -23.26
C TRP A 348 -20.39 -17.95 -24.32
N GLY A 349 -21.56 -18.56 -24.55
CA GLY A 349 -21.76 -19.53 -25.63
C GLY A 349 -23.03 -19.25 -26.42
N THR A 350 -22.94 -19.37 -27.73
CA THR A 350 -24.13 -19.42 -28.61
C THR A 350 -24.75 -20.81 -28.50
N ILE A 351 -25.96 -20.91 -27.95
CA ILE A 351 -26.81 -22.09 -28.18
C ILE A 351 -27.74 -21.75 -29.35
N SER A 352 -27.56 -22.46 -30.47
CA SER A 352 -28.51 -22.43 -31.59
C SER A 352 -29.64 -23.41 -31.31
N GLN A 353 -30.84 -22.90 -31.00
CA GLN A 353 -32.02 -23.74 -30.90
C GLN A 353 -32.75 -23.74 -32.26
N THR A 354 -32.74 -24.88 -32.94
CA THR A 354 -33.45 -25.07 -34.22
C THR A 354 -34.88 -25.52 -33.92
N THR A 355 -35.88 -24.66 -34.17
CA THR A 355 -37.28 -25.08 -34.10
C THR A 355 -37.77 -25.43 -35.51
N THR A 356 -38.13 -26.69 -35.74
CA THR A 356 -38.68 -27.17 -37.02
C THR A 356 -40.20 -27.27 -36.90
N ASN A 357 -40.94 -26.38 -37.55
CA ASN A 357 -42.39 -26.54 -37.68
C ASN A 357 -42.70 -27.43 -38.89
N ILE A 358 -43.24 -28.63 -38.66
CA ILE A 358 -43.74 -29.53 -39.71
C ILE A 358 -45.26 -29.40 -39.79
N THR A 359 -45.78 -28.86 -40.89
CA THR A 359 -47.22 -28.89 -41.18
C THR A 359 -47.53 -30.11 -42.04
N THR A 360 -48.37 -31.03 -41.58
CA THR A 360 -48.88 -32.14 -42.40
C THR A 360 -50.17 -31.73 -43.11
N ASN A 361 -50.27 -32.05 -44.41
CA ASN A 361 -51.54 -31.98 -45.14
C ASN A 361 -51.84 -33.35 -45.78
N LYS A 362 -53.12 -33.75 -45.71
CA LYS A 362 -53.68 -34.97 -46.32
C LYS A 362 -53.49 -34.98 -47.85
N PRO A 363 -53.44 -36.15 -48.50
CA PRO A 363 -53.15 -36.27 -49.92
C PRO A 363 -54.31 -35.71 -50.77
N SER A 364 -53.98 -34.95 -51.82
CA SER A 364 -54.88 -34.59 -52.92
C SER A 364 -54.42 -35.23 -54.23
N TYR A 365 -55.38 -35.70 -55.01
CA TYR A 365 -55.24 -36.71 -56.06
C TYR A 365 -54.44 -36.30 -57.32
N PHE A 366 -54.00 -35.05 -57.48
CA PHE A 366 -53.24 -34.61 -58.66
C PHE A 366 -52.33 -33.42 -58.32
N GLY A 367 -51.00 -33.61 -58.38
CA GLY A 367 -50.01 -32.53 -58.38
C GLY A 367 -48.96 -32.62 -57.27
N SER A 368 -47.68 -32.51 -57.65
CA SER A 368 -46.55 -32.41 -56.73
C SER A 368 -46.55 -31.05 -56.01
N ALA A 369 -46.46 -31.06 -54.68
CA ALA A 369 -46.35 -29.86 -53.86
C ALA A 369 -44.91 -29.68 -53.34
N THR A 370 -44.35 -28.48 -53.47
CA THR A 370 -43.05 -28.12 -52.87
C THR A 370 -43.23 -27.72 -51.42
N ILE A 371 -42.56 -28.44 -50.52
CA ILE A 371 -42.54 -28.17 -49.08
C ILE A 371 -41.64 -26.95 -48.81
N LYS A 372 -42.12 -25.96 -48.05
CA LYS A 372 -41.28 -24.88 -47.51
C LYS A 372 -41.07 -25.11 -46.01
N THR A 373 -39.82 -25.34 -45.62
CA THR A 373 -39.38 -25.35 -44.22
C THR A 373 -38.94 -23.94 -43.85
N ASN A 374 -39.48 -23.39 -42.76
CA ASN A 374 -38.96 -22.17 -42.15
C ASN A 374 -38.08 -22.59 -40.97
N ILE A 375 -36.77 -22.35 -41.07
CA ILE A 375 -35.82 -22.52 -39.96
C ILE A 375 -35.69 -21.17 -39.27
N THR A 376 -36.12 -21.09 -38.01
CA THR A 376 -35.85 -19.92 -37.17
C THR A 376 -34.73 -20.28 -36.21
N THR A 377 -33.55 -19.70 -36.40
CA THR A 377 -32.43 -19.83 -35.47
C THR A 377 -32.53 -18.70 -34.45
N THR A 378 -32.77 -19.04 -33.19
CA THR A 378 -32.69 -18.06 -32.08
C THR A 378 -31.44 -18.37 -31.26
N SER A 379 -30.58 -17.37 -31.10
CA SER A 379 -29.35 -17.47 -30.29
C SER A 379 -29.68 -17.10 -28.84
N TYR A 380 -29.41 -18.01 -27.90
CA TYR A 380 -29.59 -17.77 -26.46
C TYR A 380 -28.27 -17.77 -25.70
N TYR A 381 -28.23 -16.98 -24.62
CA TYR A 381 -27.17 -16.99 -23.60
C TYR A 381 -27.30 -18.26 -22.76
N ALA A 382 -26.20 -18.97 -22.53
CA ALA A 382 -26.20 -20.10 -21.62
C ALA A 382 -24.91 -20.16 -20.80
N TRP A 383 -25.06 -20.54 -19.53
CA TRP A 383 -23.97 -20.86 -18.62
C TRP A 383 -23.25 -22.11 -19.15
N LYS A 384 -22.12 -21.94 -19.84
CA LYS A 384 -21.45 -23.08 -20.50
C LYS A 384 -20.53 -23.87 -19.57
N THR A 385 -20.15 -23.31 -18.42
CA THR A 385 -19.38 -23.97 -17.36
C THR A 385 -19.68 -23.27 -16.03
N ASN A 386 -20.21 -23.98 -15.03
CA ASN A 386 -20.45 -23.42 -13.69
C ASN A 386 -19.22 -23.66 -12.81
N GLN A 387 -18.19 -22.81 -12.95
CA GLN A 387 -17.14 -22.78 -11.92
C GLN A 387 -17.69 -21.97 -10.73
N THR A 388 -17.62 -22.54 -9.54
CA THR A 388 -17.89 -21.83 -8.29
C THR A 388 -16.59 -21.65 -7.55
N LEU A 389 -16.27 -20.41 -7.20
CA LEU A 389 -15.09 -20.03 -6.42
C LEU A 389 -15.52 -19.52 -5.05
N ASN A 390 -14.77 -19.85 -4.00
CA ASN A 390 -15.01 -19.35 -2.65
C ASN A 390 -14.19 -18.06 -2.41
N VAL A 391 -14.79 -17.06 -1.77
CA VAL A 391 -14.19 -15.75 -1.43
C VAL A 391 -14.16 -15.51 0.09
N ASP A 392 -14.04 -16.58 0.87
CA ASP A 392 -13.90 -16.55 2.33
C ASP A 392 -12.58 -15.93 2.81
N GLN A 393 -11.60 -15.79 1.91
CA GLN A 393 -10.34 -15.08 2.12
C GLN A 393 -10.18 -13.92 1.12
N ASP A 394 -9.16 -13.09 1.33
CA ASP A 394 -8.76 -12.01 0.43
C ASP A 394 -8.47 -12.58 -0.98
N THR A 395 -9.43 -12.42 -1.89
CA THR A 395 -9.43 -13.08 -3.21
C THR A 395 -9.25 -12.05 -4.34
N THR A 396 -8.47 -12.41 -5.36
CA THR A 396 -8.35 -11.63 -6.59
C THR A 396 -8.65 -12.49 -7.81
N LEU A 397 -9.57 -12.01 -8.66
CA LEU A 397 -9.96 -12.67 -9.91
C LEU A 397 -9.45 -11.84 -11.08
N TYR A 398 -8.68 -12.43 -11.98
CA TYR A 398 -8.29 -11.80 -13.24
C TYR A 398 -9.12 -12.39 -14.37
N ALA A 399 -10.04 -11.61 -14.92
CA ALA A 399 -10.85 -11.96 -16.08
C ALA A 399 -10.11 -11.58 -17.37
N ASN A 400 -9.48 -12.58 -18.00
CA ASN A 400 -8.71 -12.40 -19.23
C ASN A 400 -9.63 -12.44 -20.47
N THR A 401 -10.55 -11.47 -20.56
CA THR A 401 -11.55 -11.35 -21.63
C THR A 401 -11.77 -9.88 -22.00
N LYS A 402 -12.53 -9.61 -23.08
CA LYS A 402 -12.82 -8.23 -23.49
C LYS A 402 -13.89 -7.57 -22.63
N GLU A 403 -14.93 -8.33 -22.23
CA GLU A 403 -15.99 -7.82 -21.36
C GLU A 403 -16.27 -8.80 -20.21
N CYS A 404 -16.01 -8.35 -18.98
CA CYS A 404 -16.36 -9.10 -17.77
C CYS A 404 -17.63 -8.52 -17.14
N PHE A 405 -18.76 -9.22 -17.30
CA PHE A 405 -20.04 -8.83 -16.71
C PHE A 405 -20.08 -9.18 -15.23
N VAL A 406 -20.48 -8.25 -14.36
CA VAL A 406 -20.48 -8.43 -12.90
C VAL A 406 -21.82 -8.07 -12.28
N GLU A 407 -22.30 -8.94 -11.40
CA GLU A 407 -23.48 -8.71 -10.55
C GLU A 407 -23.38 -9.46 -9.23
N GLY A 408 -24.15 -9.06 -8.22
CA GLY A 408 -24.45 -9.89 -7.06
C GLY A 408 -24.27 -9.22 -5.69
N THR A 409 -24.23 -10.06 -4.66
CA THR A 409 -24.08 -9.64 -3.26
C THR A 409 -22.88 -10.35 -2.66
N LEU A 410 -21.92 -9.61 -2.10
CA LEU A 410 -20.66 -10.15 -1.56
C LEU A 410 -20.74 -10.32 -0.03
N ASN A 411 -20.15 -11.41 0.47
CA ASN A 411 -19.76 -11.58 1.87
C ASN A 411 -18.30 -12.03 1.92
N GLY A 412 -17.38 -11.07 1.86
CA GLY A 412 -15.96 -11.37 1.78
C GLY A 412 -15.18 -10.21 1.17
N ARG A 413 -13.93 -10.46 0.83
CA ARG A 413 -13.04 -9.45 0.24
C ARG A 413 -12.59 -9.94 -1.12
N LEU A 414 -12.94 -9.19 -2.16
CA LEU A 414 -12.78 -9.58 -3.56
C LEU A 414 -12.29 -8.40 -4.39
N THR A 415 -11.30 -8.61 -5.24
CA THR A 415 -10.96 -7.70 -6.33
C THR A 415 -11.13 -8.41 -7.67
N ILE A 416 -11.92 -7.83 -8.57
CA ILE A 416 -12.10 -8.30 -9.95
C ILE A 416 -11.29 -7.38 -10.86
N VAL A 417 -10.35 -7.97 -11.59
CA VAL A 417 -9.50 -7.30 -12.58
C VAL A 417 -9.98 -7.72 -13.97
N GLY A 418 -10.39 -6.77 -14.80
CA GLY A 418 -10.76 -7.01 -16.20
C GLY A 418 -9.60 -6.69 -17.13
N HIS A 419 -9.25 -7.61 -18.04
CA HIS A 419 -8.19 -7.38 -19.03
C HIS A 419 -8.51 -6.24 -20.01
N GLU A 420 -9.79 -6.02 -20.33
CA GLU A 420 -10.28 -4.79 -20.96
C GLU A 420 -11.40 -4.17 -20.10
N ASP A 421 -12.67 -4.42 -20.43
CA ASP A 421 -13.82 -3.81 -19.76
C ASP A 421 -14.35 -4.67 -18.61
N ILE A 422 -14.83 -3.99 -17.56
CA ILE A 422 -15.78 -4.56 -16.60
C ILE A 422 -17.15 -3.93 -16.89
N VAL A 423 -18.19 -4.77 -16.97
CA VAL A 423 -19.56 -4.35 -17.28
C VAL A 423 -20.49 -4.67 -16.12
N ILE A 424 -20.99 -3.64 -15.44
CA ILE A 424 -21.95 -3.76 -14.35
C ILE A 424 -23.35 -3.78 -14.97
N ASP A 425 -24.04 -4.91 -14.89
CA ASP A 425 -25.38 -5.07 -15.45
C ASP A 425 -26.48 -5.28 -14.42
N ASN A 426 -26.12 -5.34 -13.13
CA ASN A 426 -27.05 -5.40 -12.00
C ASN A 426 -26.39 -4.86 -10.73
N HIS A 427 -27.12 -4.87 -9.61
CA HIS A 427 -26.60 -4.45 -8.31
C HIS A 427 -25.32 -5.20 -7.92
N LEU A 428 -24.40 -4.48 -7.30
CA LEU A 428 -23.23 -5.01 -6.60
C LEU A 428 -23.30 -4.53 -5.16
N THR A 429 -23.66 -5.41 -4.23
CA THR A 429 -23.88 -5.02 -2.82
C THR A 429 -23.12 -5.93 -1.88
N TYR A 430 -23.17 -5.62 -0.58
CA TYR A 430 -22.65 -6.47 0.49
C TYR A 430 -23.82 -7.04 1.28
N THR A 431 -23.64 -8.24 1.83
CA THR A 431 -24.61 -8.85 2.77
C THR A 431 -24.87 -7.95 3.98
N VAL A 432 -23.84 -7.24 4.44
CA VAL A 432 -23.93 -6.20 5.47
C VAL A 432 -23.54 -4.87 4.85
N HIS A 433 -24.43 -3.88 4.93
CA HIS A 433 -24.19 -2.54 4.41
C HIS A 433 -22.88 -1.95 4.97
N PRO A 434 -22.06 -1.25 4.16
CA PRO A 434 -20.78 -0.69 4.59
C PRO A 434 -20.79 0.11 5.90
N THR A 435 -21.87 0.85 6.17
CA THR A 435 -22.05 1.67 7.39
C THR A 435 -22.34 0.86 8.65
N ASN A 436 -22.59 -0.45 8.53
CA ASN A 436 -23.06 -1.31 9.62
C ASN A 436 -21.98 -2.33 10.03
N ASN A 437 -20.74 -1.87 10.26
CA ASN A 437 -19.59 -2.70 10.63
C ASN A 437 -19.32 -3.87 9.67
N SER A 438 -19.62 -3.69 8.38
CA SER A 438 -19.30 -4.67 7.35
C SER A 438 -17.79 -4.93 7.31
N LYS A 439 -17.40 -6.17 7.00
CA LYS A 439 -16.00 -6.54 6.71
C LYS A 439 -15.76 -6.75 5.21
N SER A 440 -16.82 -6.64 4.41
CA SER A 440 -16.73 -6.88 2.97
C SER A 440 -16.10 -5.70 2.24
N ALA A 441 -15.34 -6.01 1.20
CA ALA A 441 -14.65 -5.07 0.34
C ALA A 441 -14.62 -5.61 -1.09
N LEU A 442 -15.20 -4.87 -2.04
CA LEU A 442 -15.16 -5.18 -3.46
C LEU A 442 -14.32 -4.13 -4.20
N GLY A 443 -13.36 -4.59 -4.99
CA GLY A 443 -12.59 -3.77 -5.92
C GLY A 443 -12.90 -4.16 -7.36
N LEU A 444 -13.11 -3.18 -8.24
CA LEU A 444 -13.22 -3.36 -9.69
C LEU A 444 -12.07 -2.60 -10.35
N VAL A 445 -11.22 -3.31 -11.10
CA VAL A 445 -10.06 -2.73 -11.77
C VAL A 445 -10.09 -3.10 -13.25
N ALA A 446 -10.43 -2.16 -14.12
CA ALA A 446 -10.50 -2.38 -15.56
C ALA A 446 -9.32 -1.71 -16.27
N ASN A 447 -8.65 -2.46 -17.15
CA ASN A 447 -7.56 -1.96 -17.99
C ASN A 447 -8.05 -0.93 -19.02
N LYS A 448 -9.36 -1.00 -19.34
CA LYS A 448 -10.01 -0.15 -20.33
C LYS A 448 -11.10 0.71 -19.69
N ASN A 449 -12.35 0.22 -19.60
CA ASN A 449 -13.46 0.95 -18.98
C ASN A 449 -14.19 0.13 -17.92
N VAL A 450 -14.82 0.82 -16.98
CA VAL A 450 -15.88 0.23 -16.16
C VAL A 450 -17.21 0.80 -16.66
N ARG A 451 -18.04 -0.04 -17.27
CA ARG A 451 -19.28 0.37 -17.92
C ARG A 451 -20.49 -0.10 -17.14
N ILE A 452 -21.54 0.69 -17.09
CA ILE A 452 -22.85 0.26 -16.62
C ILE A 452 -23.71 -0.02 -17.84
N ALA A 453 -24.20 -1.25 -17.95
CA ALA A 453 -24.95 -1.68 -19.12
C ALA A 453 -26.30 -0.95 -19.23
N THR A 454 -26.76 -0.72 -20.47
CA THR A 454 -28.04 -0.03 -20.73
C THR A 454 -29.24 -0.75 -20.09
N ASN A 455 -29.18 -2.07 -19.92
CA ASN A 455 -30.21 -2.90 -19.29
C ASN A 455 -30.09 -3.03 -17.75
N ALA A 456 -29.12 -2.35 -17.11
CA ALA A 456 -29.02 -2.33 -15.65
C ALA A 456 -30.32 -1.80 -15.00
N PRO A 457 -30.68 -2.23 -13.79
CA PRO A 457 -31.94 -1.82 -13.14
C PRO A 457 -31.97 -0.33 -12.77
N ASN A 458 -33.17 0.21 -12.62
CA ASN A 458 -33.36 1.54 -12.02
C ASN A 458 -32.86 1.55 -10.57
N ASN A 459 -32.42 2.71 -10.08
CA ASN A 459 -31.87 2.88 -8.72
C ASN A 459 -30.72 1.91 -8.41
N LEU A 460 -29.68 1.95 -9.24
CA LEU A 460 -28.56 1.00 -9.19
C LEU A 460 -27.69 1.26 -7.95
N ASN A 461 -27.33 0.17 -7.26
CA ASN A 461 -26.47 0.20 -6.07
C ASN A 461 -25.17 -0.54 -6.36
N ILE A 462 -24.04 0.13 -6.14
CA ILE A 462 -22.69 -0.38 -6.35
C ILE A 462 -21.85 -0.11 -5.11
N PHE A 463 -21.55 -1.15 -4.34
CA PHE A 463 -20.68 -1.08 -3.17
C PHE A 463 -19.30 -1.61 -3.56
N ALA A 464 -18.47 -0.76 -4.15
CA ALA A 464 -17.14 -1.13 -4.63
C ALA A 464 -16.23 0.09 -4.77
N HIS A 465 -14.93 -0.12 -4.59
CA HIS A 465 -13.95 0.81 -5.14
C HIS A 465 -13.73 0.47 -6.63
N ILE A 466 -13.81 1.48 -7.48
CA ILE A 466 -13.84 1.34 -8.94
C ILE A 466 -12.62 2.04 -9.54
N MET A 467 -11.92 1.36 -10.44
CA MET A 467 -10.81 1.89 -11.20
C MET A 467 -10.94 1.58 -12.68
N ALA A 468 -10.88 2.61 -13.53
CA ALA A 468 -10.80 2.49 -14.98
C ALA A 468 -9.52 3.20 -15.48
N THR A 469 -8.54 2.42 -15.95
CA THR A 469 -7.19 2.96 -16.18
C THR A 469 -6.96 3.50 -17.59
N GLY A 470 -7.67 2.99 -18.60
CA GLY A 470 -7.48 3.41 -19.99
C GLY A 470 -6.14 2.98 -20.60
N ASN A 471 -5.40 2.08 -19.95
CA ASN A 471 -4.08 1.58 -20.36
C ASN A 471 -4.06 0.89 -21.73
N ILE A 472 -5.20 0.40 -22.21
CA ILE A 472 -5.31 -0.14 -23.58
C ILE A 472 -5.06 0.96 -24.62
N THR A 473 -5.48 2.19 -24.34
CA THR A 473 -5.28 3.35 -25.22
C THR A 473 -4.76 4.55 -24.41
N PRO A 474 -3.53 4.47 -23.86
CA PRO A 474 -3.06 5.32 -22.75
C PRO A 474 -2.88 6.80 -23.11
N ASN A 475 -2.88 7.13 -24.41
CA ASN A 475 -2.77 8.49 -24.93
C ASN A 475 -4.07 8.97 -25.60
N ASN A 476 -5.16 8.22 -25.47
CA ASN A 476 -6.46 8.58 -26.05
C ASN A 476 -7.55 8.55 -24.98
N HIS A 477 -7.48 9.54 -24.10
CA HIS A 477 -8.43 9.75 -23.01
C HIS A 477 -9.86 10.06 -23.50
N THR A 478 -10.09 10.22 -24.79
CA THR A 478 -11.44 10.38 -25.34
C THR A 478 -12.18 9.06 -25.51
N VAL A 479 -11.46 7.93 -25.51
CA VAL A 479 -12.01 6.61 -25.84
C VAL A 479 -12.13 5.71 -24.60
N ASP A 480 -11.08 5.61 -23.80
CA ASP A 480 -10.99 4.65 -22.69
C ASP A 480 -10.75 5.32 -21.33
N GLY A 481 -10.68 4.51 -20.27
CA GLY A 481 -10.37 4.96 -18.91
C GLY A 481 -11.57 5.49 -18.15
N LYS A 482 -12.79 5.12 -18.53
CA LYS A 482 -14.03 5.73 -18.03
C LYS A 482 -14.82 4.83 -17.10
N PHE A 483 -15.41 5.45 -16.08
CA PHE A 483 -16.61 4.93 -15.43
C PHE A 483 -17.85 5.57 -16.05
N VAL A 484 -18.58 4.83 -16.88
CA VAL A 484 -19.59 5.39 -17.82
C VAL A 484 -20.85 4.53 -17.87
N VAL A 485 -22.01 5.14 -18.15
CA VAL A 485 -23.24 4.41 -18.49
C VAL A 485 -23.33 4.28 -20.01
N ASP A 486 -23.51 3.06 -20.49
CA ASP A 486 -23.75 2.81 -21.90
C ASP A 486 -25.03 3.52 -22.36
N GLN A 487 -24.90 4.35 -23.41
CA GLN A 487 -26.01 5.16 -23.93
C GLN A 487 -26.62 6.10 -22.88
N TYR A 488 -25.78 6.70 -22.02
CA TYR A 488 -26.20 7.62 -20.95
C TYR A 488 -27.15 8.75 -21.40
N ASP A 489 -27.11 9.14 -22.67
CA ASP A 489 -27.88 10.22 -23.29
C ASP A 489 -29.17 9.75 -23.98
N LYS A 490 -29.53 8.45 -23.84
CA LYS A 490 -30.71 7.84 -24.45
C LYS A 490 -31.70 7.33 -23.39
N GLY A 491 -32.95 7.15 -23.81
CA GLY A 491 -34.02 6.61 -22.97
C GLY A 491 -34.58 7.60 -21.96
N SER A 492 -35.20 7.08 -20.90
CA SER A 492 -35.69 7.88 -19.76
C SER A 492 -34.67 7.90 -18.62
N GLY A 493 -34.87 8.80 -17.65
CA GLY A 493 -34.18 8.71 -16.37
C GLY A 493 -34.40 7.37 -15.67
N LYS A 494 -33.35 6.83 -15.06
CA LYS A 494 -33.27 5.53 -14.39
C LYS A 494 -33.18 5.65 -12.87
N GLY A 495 -33.38 6.85 -12.32
CA GLY A 495 -33.27 7.15 -10.90
C GLY A 495 -31.81 7.26 -10.46
N ASP A 496 -31.51 6.80 -9.25
CA ASP A 496 -30.23 7.07 -8.60
C ASP A 496 -29.16 6.02 -8.99
N LEU A 497 -27.93 6.47 -9.17
CA LEU A 497 -26.73 5.64 -9.20
C LEU A 497 -25.97 5.82 -7.89
N THR A 498 -26.22 4.91 -6.96
CA THR A 498 -25.58 4.90 -5.65
C THR A 498 -24.27 4.14 -5.74
N VAL A 499 -23.15 4.84 -5.56
CA VAL A 499 -21.84 4.23 -5.39
C VAL A 499 -21.39 4.46 -3.95
N TYR A 500 -21.20 3.37 -3.19
CA TYR A 500 -20.56 3.41 -1.88
C TYR A 500 -19.19 2.75 -1.97
N GLY A 501 -18.14 3.55 -2.04
CA GLY A 501 -16.80 3.05 -2.36
C GLY A 501 -15.88 4.18 -2.80
N GLY A 502 -15.40 4.18 -4.04
CA GLY A 502 -14.59 5.26 -4.59
C GLY A 502 -14.41 5.07 -6.09
N ILE A 503 -14.08 6.15 -6.82
CA ILE A 503 -13.94 6.08 -8.28
C ILE A 503 -12.63 6.74 -8.71
N VAL A 504 -11.74 5.95 -9.29
CA VAL A 504 -10.50 6.40 -9.93
C VAL A 504 -10.63 6.17 -11.42
N GLN A 505 -10.56 7.22 -12.23
CA GLN A 505 -10.71 7.09 -13.67
C GLN A 505 -9.76 8.02 -14.42
N ASP A 506 -9.18 7.51 -15.49
CA ASP A 506 -8.31 8.30 -16.36
C ASP A 506 -9.12 9.32 -17.19
N SER A 507 -10.32 8.97 -17.61
CA SER A 507 -11.23 9.91 -18.28
C SER A 507 -12.59 9.89 -17.61
N ARG A 508 -13.17 11.06 -17.36
CA ARG A 508 -14.50 11.11 -16.75
C ARG A 508 -15.56 10.57 -17.70
N GLY A 509 -16.27 9.53 -17.27
CA GLY A 509 -17.45 9.01 -17.97
C GLY A 509 -18.76 9.67 -17.53
N PRO A 510 -19.66 10.02 -18.46
CA PRO A 510 -21.01 10.45 -18.12
C PRO A 510 -21.90 9.27 -17.72
N VAL A 511 -22.83 9.49 -16.79
CA VAL A 511 -23.78 8.45 -16.32
C VAL A 511 -25.25 8.81 -16.57
N GLY A 512 -25.51 10.04 -17.00
CA GLY A 512 -26.83 10.54 -17.31
C GLY A 512 -26.79 11.99 -17.77
N THR A 513 -27.93 12.50 -18.22
CA THR A 513 -28.14 13.92 -18.56
C THR A 513 -29.22 14.51 -17.67
N PHE A 514 -29.15 15.81 -17.39
CA PHE A 514 -30.11 16.50 -16.54
C PHE A 514 -30.55 17.83 -17.18
N ASN A 515 -31.72 18.32 -16.77
CA ASN A 515 -32.20 19.64 -17.14
C ASN A 515 -31.50 20.70 -16.28
N SER A 516 -30.69 21.55 -16.91
CA SER A 516 -29.86 22.54 -16.20
C SER A 516 -30.65 23.58 -15.41
N SER A 517 -31.90 23.86 -15.75
CA SER A 517 -32.74 24.83 -15.03
C SER A 517 -33.44 24.25 -13.80
N THR A 518 -33.60 22.92 -13.73
CA THR A 518 -34.36 22.25 -12.64
C THR A 518 -33.54 21.26 -11.84
N GLY A 519 -32.33 20.92 -12.31
CA GLY A 519 -31.47 19.89 -11.70
C GLY A 519 -32.00 18.45 -11.87
N LYS A 520 -33.17 18.25 -12.50
CA LYS A 520 -33.81 16.94 -12.62
C LYS A 520 -33.19 16.12 -13.74
N ILE A 521 -33.04 14.81 -13.48
CA ILE A 521 -32.54 13.84 -14.45
C ILE A 521 -33.47 13.73 -15.69
N SER A 522 -32.87 13.63 -16.88
CA SER A 522 -33.54 13.46 -18.16
C SER A 522 -33.31 12.07 -18.76
N THR A 523 -32.06 11.60 -18.75
CA THR A 523 -31.64 10.27 -19.24
C THR A 523 -30.57 9.66 -18.33
N GLY A 524 -30.41 8.34 -18.32
CA GLY A 524 -29.42 7.68 -17.46
C GLY A 524 -29.72 7.85 -15.97
N TYR A 525 -28.69 7.97 -15.12
CA TYR A 525 -28.86 8.05 -13.66
C TYR A 525 -28.42 9.39 -13.07
N ASP A 526 -29.03 9.77 -11.95
CA ASP A 526 -28.51 10.84 -11.07
C ASP A 526 -27.43 10.29 -10.14
N LYS A 527 -26.42 11.10 -9.81
CA LYS A 527 -25.19 10.61 -9.15
C LYS A 527 -25.31 10.70 -7.64
N HIS A 528 -25.10 9.57 -6.95
CA HIS A 528 -25.02 9.51 -5.49
C HIS A 528 -23.77 8.76 -5.06
N TYR A 529 -22.64 9.46 -4.99
CA TYR A 529 -21.34 8.85 -4.67
C TYR A 529 -20.96 9.17 -3.22
N THR A 530 -20.68 8.12 -2.45
CA THR A 530 -20.22 8.21 -1.05
C THR A 530 -18.93 7.42 -0.91
N PHE A 531 -17.92 8.03 -0.29
CA PHE A 531 -16.66 7.33 -0.07
C PHE A 531 -16.75 6.31 1.05
N ASP A 532 -16.21 5.12 0.83
CA ASP A 532 -16.01 4.13 1.89
C ASP A 532 -14.70 4.37 2.63
N LEU A 533 -14.77 5.09 3.75
CA LEU A 533 -13.62 5.44 4.59
C LEU A 533 -12.76 4.23 5.02
N ARG A 534 -13.34 3.02 5.03
CA ARG A 534 -12.60 1.80 5.37
C ARG A 534 -11.47 1.51 4.38
N PHE A 535 -11.58 1.98 3.13
CA PHE A 535 -10.58 1.72 2.08
C PHE A 535 -9.28 2.51 2.23
N THR A 536 -9.23 3.55 3.08
CA THR A 536 -7.97 4.24 3.43
C THR A 536 -6.98 3.30 4.14
N GLU A 537 -7.49 2.39 4.97
CA GLU A 537 -6.66 1.47 5.76
C GLU A 537 -6.76 0.01 5.29
N LYS A 538 -7.96 -0.38 4.82
CA LYS A 538 -8.30 -1.76 4.45
C LYS A 538 -8.89 -1.78 3.03
N PRO A 539 -8.08 -1.45 2.00
CA PRO A 539 -8.53 -1.48 0.61
C PRO A 539 -9.00 -2.88 0.20
N PRO A 540 -9.71 -3.06 -0.92
CA PRO A 540 -9.93 -4.40 -1.47
C PRO A 540 -8.61 -5.17 -1.65
N PRO A 541 -8.64 -6.51 -1.64
CA PRO A 541 -7.42 -7.32 -1.63
C PRO A 541 -6.64 -7.17 -2.94
N ASN A 542 -5.31 -7.05 -2.86
CA ASN A 542 -4.43 -6.79 -4.00
C ASN A 542 -4.86 -5.59 -4.88
N TYR A 543 -5.49 -4.56 -4.31
CA TYR A 543 -5.92 -3.36 -5.05
C TYR A 543 -4.75 -2.42 -5.42
N PRO A 544 -4.59 -2.02 -6.70
CA PRO A 544 -3.40 -1.31 -7.19
C PRO A 544 -2.87 -0.20 -6.27
N ALA A 545 -1.55 -0.16 -6.10
CA ALA A 545 -0.89 0.90 -5.36
C ALA A 545 -0.64 2.15 -6.21
N VAL A 546 -0.61 3.31 -5.55
CA VAL A 546 -0.11 4.55 -6.10
C VAL A 546 1.42 4.47 -6.09
N THR A 547 2.03 4.68 -7.26
CA THR A 547 3.49 4.66 -7.43
C THR A 547 4.14 5.70 -6.50
N ASP A 548 5.24 5.31 -5.84
CA ASP A 548 6.08 6.16 -4.98
C ASP A 548 5.40 6.89 -3.81
N GLN A 549 4.17 6.47 -3.45
CA GLN A 549 3.47 6.98 -2.27
C GLN A 549 3.48 5.92 -1.17
N PHE A 550 4.22 6.17 -0.10
CA PHE A 550 4.32 5.26 1.04
C PHE A 550 3.62 5.82 2.26
N GLN A 551 3.09 4.91 3.08
CA GLN A 551 2.57 5.21 4.41
C GLN A 551 3.08 4.18 5.40
N TRP A 552 3.06 4.52 6.69
CA TRP A 552 3.47 3.62 7.76
C TRP A 552 2.42 3.58 8.87
N MET A 553 2.44 2.53 9.67
CA MET A 553 1.50 2.38 10.80
C MET A 553 2.06 2.99 12.08
N SER A 554 3.37 2.90 12.30
CA SER A 554 4.00 3.49 13.47
C SER A 554 5.43 3.93 13.20
N TRP A 555 5.82 5.02 13.85
CA TRP A 555 7.20 5.48 13.96
C TRP A 555 7.55 5.52 15.45
N ARG A 556 8.72 5.01 15.83
CA ARG A 556 9.16 4.94 17.23
C ARG A 556 10.64 5.27 17.33
N ASP A 557 10.98 6.05 18.34
CA ASP A 557 12.34 6.08 18.86
C ASP A 557 12.50 4.94 19.87
N ILE A 558 13.39 4.01 19.58
CA ILE A 558 13.70 2.84 20.40
C ILE A 558 15.14 2.90 20.90
N THR A 559 15.73 4.10 21.04
CA THR A 559 17.10 4.27 21.51
C THR A 559 17.32 3.57 22.84
N PHE A 560 18.26 2.63 22.86
CA PHE A 560 18.66 1.94 24.08
C PHE A 560 19.47 2.90 24.96
N HIS A 561 19.08 3.00 26.23
CA HIS A 561 19.86 3.68 27.26
C HIS A 561 20.52 2.61 28.13
N GLU A 562 21.84 2.52 28.04
CA GLU A 562 22.68 1.69 28.92
C GLU A 562 22.67 2.19 30.38
#